data_AF-A0AAV2HB94-F1
#
_entry.id   AF-A0AAV2HB94-F1
#
_cell.length_a   1.000
_cell.length_b   1.000
_cell.length_c   1.000
_cell.angle_alpha   90.00
_cell.angle_beta   90.00
_cell.angle_gamma   90.00
#
_symmetry.space_group_name_H-M   'P 1'
#
loop_
_entity.id
_entity.type
_entity.pdbx_description
1 polymer ?
#
loop_
_entity_poly.entity_id
_entity_poly.type
_entity_poly.pdbx_seq_one_letter_code
_entity_poly.pdbx_strand_id
1 'polypeptide(L)'
;MLTIVLIALVASSVLGQLQCPQCSNAFDYTSCTGARTCHNSHDLCMLRIDVHLNNRVEYHCSNPNVCQDFAATPCDPIHGQTCYFCCTDLDSCKGQRTALFMGILAGG
;
A
#
# COMPACT_ATOMS: atom_id res chain seq x y z
N MET A 1 -9.61 -11.10 -44.68
CA MET A 1 -10.48 -10.30 -43.80
C MET A 1 -9.93 -10.45 -42.39
N LEU A 2 -9.34 -9.39 -41.83
CA LEU A 2 -8.63 -9.41 -40.55
C LEU A 2 -9.55 -8.82 -39.48
N THR A 3 -10.08 -9.66 -38.58
CA THR A 3 -10.99 -9.23 -37.53
C THR A 3 -10.17 -8.79 -36.32
N ILE A 4 -10.03 -7.48 -36.12
CA ILE A 4 -9.38 -6.90 -34.95
C ILE A 4 -10.38 -6.93 -33.79
N VAL A 5 -10.17 -7.82 -32.82
CA VAL A 5 -10.93 -7.84 -31.57
C VAL A 5 -10.30 -6.82 -30.62
N LEU A 6 -10.84 -5.61 -30.60
CA LEU A 6 -10.54 -4.61 -29.56
C LEU A 6 -11.17 -5.08 -28.25
N ILE A 7 -10.37 -5.70 -27.38
CA ILE A 7 -10.74 -5.93 -25.98
C ILE A 7 -10.57 -4.59 -25.26
N ALA A 8 -11.66 -3.83 -25.19
CA ALA A 8 -11.72 -2.66 -24.31
C ALA A 8 -11.73 -3.15 -22.86
N LEU A 9 -10.57 -3.10 -22.20
CA LEU A 9 -10.46 -3.16 -20.75
C LEU A 9 -11.16 -1.91 -20.19
N VAL A 10 -12.43 -2.07 -19.84
CA VAL A 10 -13.17 -1.11 -19.03
C VAL A 10 -12.50 -1.04 -17.66
N ALA A 11 -11.59 -0.09 -17.48
CA ALA A 11 -11.21 0.40 -16.18
C ALA A 11 -12.43 1.12 -15.60
N SER A 12 -13.26 0.37 -14.87
CA SER A 12 -14.35 0.93 -14.08
C SER A 12 -13.74 1.85 -13.02
N SER A 13 -13.66 3.15 -13.32
CA SER A 13 -13.41 4.17 -12.30
C SER A 13 -14.67 4.27 -11.45
N VAL A 14 -14.74 3.42 -10.41
CA VAL A 14 -15.71 3.57 -9.33
C VAL A 14 -15.43 4.93 -8.68
N LEU A 15 -16.28 5.90 -9.00
CA LEU A 15 -16.38 7.16 -8.27
C LEU A 15 -16.69 6.83 -6.81
N GLY A 16 -15.73 7.11 -5.91
CA GLY A 16 -16.06 7.54 -4.55
C GLY A 16 -15.63 6.67 -3.36
N GLN A 17 -14.83 5.62 -3.53
CA GLN A 17 -14.31 4.87 -2.38
C GLN A 17 -12.80 4.61 -2.50
N LEU A 18 -12.04 5.04 -1.49
CA LEU A 18 -10.61 4.76 -1.40
C LEU A 18 -10.36 3.25 -1.42
N GLN A 19 -9.38 2.82 -2.20
CA GLN A 19 -8.91 1.45 -2.21
C GLN A 19 -7.48 1.35 -1.67
N CYS A 20 -7.26 0.44 -0.74
CA CYS A 20 -5.91 0.11 -0.27
C CYS A 20 -5.45 -1.23 -0.83
N PRO A 21 -4.15 -1.41 -1.08
CA PRO A 21 -3.63 -2.72 -1.43
C PRO A 21 -3.94 -3.77 -0.36
N GLN A 22 -4.08 -5.01 -0.79
CA GLN A 22 -4.22 -6.16 0.09
C GLN A 22 -3.21 -7.24 -0.30
N CYS A 23 -2.47 -7.71 0.70
CA CYS A 23 -1.47 -8.77 0.56
C CYS A 23 -2.11 -10.13 0.83
N SER A 24 -1.87 -11.10 -0.05
CA SER A 24 -2.24 -12.49 0.22
C SER A 24 -1.26 -13.16 1.21
N ASN A 25 -0.03 -12.66 1.29
CA ASN A 25 0.97 -13.04 2.27
C ASN A 25 1.63 -11.79 2.87
N ALA A 26 1.47 -11.58 4.18
CA ALA A 26 2.04 -10.41 4.85
C ALA A 26 3.58 -10.39 4.87
N PHE A 27 4.25 -11.51 4.64
CA PHE A 27 5.72 -11.59 4.62
C PHE A 27 6.32 -11.45 3.21
N ASP A 28 5.48 -11.22 2.21
CA ASP A 28 5.91 -11.02 0.82
C ASP A 28 5.25 -9.75 0.27
N TYR A 29 6.02 -8.68 0.15
CA TYR A 29 5.54 -7.38 -0.32
C TYR A 29 5.07 -7.43 -1.79
N THR A 30 5.50 -8.42 -2.57
CA THR A 30 5.07 -8.61 -3.96
C THR A 30 3.69 -9.25 -4.05
N SER A 31 3.23 -9.91 -2.97
CA SER A 31 1.90 -10.52 -2.88
C SER A 31 0.76 -9.51 -2.72
N CYS A 32 1.09 -8.23 -2.48
CA CYS A 32 0.16 -7.12 -2.32
C CYS A 32 -0.39 -6.60 -3.66
N THR A 33 -1.01 -7.52 -4.42
CA THR A 33 -1.59 -7.28 -5.75
C THR A 33 -3.09 -7.03 -5.71
N GLY A 34 -3.76 -7.51 -4.65
CA GLY A 34 -5.18 -7.28 -4.42
C GLY A 34 -5.48 -5.84 -3.99
N ALA A 35 -6.76 -5.51 -3.95
CA ALA A 35 -7.27 -4.24 -3.45
C ALA A 35 -8.48 -4.50 -2.54
N ARG A 36 -8.64 -3.67 -1.53
CA ARG A 36 -9.84 -3.64 -0.69
C ARG A 36 -10.39 -2.23 -0.59
N THR A 37 -11.71 -2.15 -0.54
CA THR A 37 -12.43 -0.88 -0.47
C THR A 37 -12.55 -0.42 0.99
N CYS A 38 -12.11 0.80 1.28
CA CYS A 38 -12.32 1.47 2.55
C CYS A 38 -13.75 2.02 2.62
N HIS A 39 -14.40 1.86 3.77
CA HIS A 39 -15.84 2.10 3.90
C HIS A 39 -16.19 3.56 4.25
N ASN A 40 -15.23 4.44 4.54
CA ASN A 40 -15.51 5.84 4.86
C ASN A 40 -14.93 6.81 3.83
N SER A 41 -15.65 7.91 3.59
CA SER A 41 -15.26 9.03 2.71
C SER A 41 -14.09 9.88 3.23
N HIS A 42 -13.45 9.44 4.31
CA HIS A 42 -12.35 10.13 4.99
C HIS A 42 -11.15 9.22 5.24
N ASP A 43 -11.02 8.07 4.57
CA ASP A 43 -9.92 7.15 4.81
C ASP A 43 -8.69 7.51 3.95
N LEU A 44 -7.49 7.29 4.49
CA LEU A 44 -6.20 7.10 3.79
C LEU A 44 -5.77 5.63 3.94
N CYS A 45 -4.82 5.20 3.13
CA CYS A 45 -4.17 3.91 3.31
C CYS A 45 -2.92 4.08 4.17
N MET A 46 -2.94 3.48 5.34
CA MET A 46 -1.77 3.37 6.21
C MET A 46 -1.05 2.06 5.92
N LEU A 47 0.17 2.16 5.42
CA LEU A 47 1.11 1.07 5.26
C LEU A 47 1.90 0.91 6.56
N ARG A 48 1.84 -0.28 7.15
CA ARG A 48 2.67 -0.70 8.29
C ARG A 48 3.69 -1.72 7.79
N ILE A 49 4.96 -1.49 8.10
CA ILE A 49 6.04 -2.42 7.84
C ILE A 49 6.70 -2.74 9.18
N ASP A 50 6.59 -3.98 9.61
CA ASP A 50 7.27 -4.46 10.81
C ASP A 50 8.60 -5.12 10.42
N VAL A 51 9.70 -4.39 10.62
CA VAL A 51 11.03 -4.82 10.18
C VAL A 51 11.55 -5.97 11.05
N HIS A 52 11.26 -5.96 12.37
CA HIS A 52 11.58 -7.09 13.25
C HIS A 52 10.87 -8.39 12.86
N LEU A 53 9.67 -8.30 12.27
CA LEU A 53 8.91 -9.47 11.82
C LEU A 53 9.17 -9.80 10.34
N ASN A 54 10.45 -9.80 9.93
CA ASN A 54 10.86 -10.14 8.56
C ASN A 54 10.15 -9.28 7.50
N ASN A 55 10.14 -7.96 7.72
CA ASN A 55 9.48 -6.98 6.87
C ASN A 55 8.00 -7.27 6.62
N ARG A 56 7.27 -7.64 7.67
CA ARG A 56 5.84 -7.93 7.57
C ARG A 56 5.06 -6.68 7.13
N VAL A 57 4.39 -6.79 6.00
CA VAL A 57 3.64 -5.72 5.33
C VAL A 57 2.15 -5.84 5.62
N GLU A 58 1.55 -4.75 6.08
CA GLU A 58 0.10 -4.62 6.23
C GLU A 58 -0.38 -3.28 5.72
N TYR A 59 -1.59 -3.27 5.16
CA TYR A 59 -2.30 -2.05 4.87
C TYR A 59 -3.52 -1.95 5.78
N HIS A 60 -3.82 -0.74 6.24
CA HIS A 60 -4.99 -0.38 7.07
C HIS A 60 -5.72 0.81 6.44
N CYS A 61 -7.04 0.77 6.37
CA CYS A 61 -7.83 1.97 6.11
C CYS A 61 -7.80 2.77 7.41
N SER A 62 -7.32 4.01 7.36
CA SER A 62 -7.08 4.83 8.55
C SER A 62 -7.49 6.26 8.30
N ASN A 63 -7.92 6.96 9.35
CA ASN A 63 -8.19 8.39 9.26
C ASN A 63 -6.87 9.17 9.00
N PRO A 64 -6.90 10.27 8.23
CA PRO A 64 -5.73 11.06 7.89
C PRO A 64 -4.90 11.46 9.11
N ASN A 65 -5.54 11.97 10.16
CA ASN A 65 -4.84 12.41 11.37
C ASN A 65 -4.07 11.25 12.02
N VAL A 66 -4.71 10.09 12.19
CA VAL A 66 -4.09 8.89 12.77
C VAL A 66 -2.91 8.44 11.91
N CYS A 67 -3.09 8.41 10.58
CA CYS A 67 -2.03 8.03 9.68
C CYS A 67 -0.82 8.98 9.79
N GLN A 68 -1.07 10.30 9.79
CA GLN A 68 -0.03 11.31 9.90
C GLN A 68 0.70 11.25 11.25
N ASP A 69 -0.03 11.00 12.36
CA ASP A 69 0.57 10.86 13.68
C ASP A 69 1.56 9.68 13.74
N PHE A 70 1.17 8.53 13.17
CA PHE A 70 2.09 7.38 13.08
C PHE A 70 3.23 7.61 12.09
N ALA A 71 2.95 8.19 10.93
CA ALA A 71 3.95 8.47 9.90
C ALA A 71 4.93 9.59 10.30
N ALA A 72 4.58 10.42 11.28
CA ALA A 72 5.49 11.41 11.87
C ALA A 72 6.60 10.76 12.71
N THR A 73 6.40 9.51 13.16
CA THR A 73 7.45 8.76 13.85
C THR A 73 8.51 8.32 12.84
N PRO A 74 9.79 8.69 13.01
CA PRO A 74 10.85 8.29 12.10
C PRO A 74 10.92 6.77 11.95
N CYS A 75 11.00 6.29 10.72
CA CYS A 75 11.25 4.89 10.41
C CYS A 75 12.76 4.62 10.48
N ASP A 76 13.18 3.82 11.46
CA ASP A 76 14.55 3.31 11.54
C ASP A 76 14.55 1.79 11.32
N PRO A 77 14.82 1.33 10.08
CA PRO A 77 14.84 -0.09 9.75
C PRO A 77 16.05 -0.82 10.35
N ILE A 78 17.13 -0.13 10.72
CA ILE A 78 18.36 -0.74 11.25
C ILE A 78 18.11 -1.23 12.67
N HIS A 79 17.36 -0.47 13.46
CA HIS A 79 16.96 -0.86 14.80
C HIS A 79 15.66 -1.69 14.82
N GLY A 80 15.23 -2.14 13.63
CA GLY A 80 14.11 -3.03 13.37
C GLY A 80 12.73 -2.52 13.80
N GLN A 81 12.57 -1.20 13.85
CA GLN A 81 11.31 -0.59 14.26
C GLN A 81 10.14 -0.92 13.32
N THR A 82 8.93 -0.69 13.80
CA THR A 82 7.76 -0.64 12.92
C THR A 82 7.70 0.71 12.22
N CYS A 83 7.64 0.69 10.90
CA CYS A 83 7.54 1.87 10.07
C CYS A 83 6.11 2.07 9.57
N TYR A 84 5.67 3.32 9.52
CA TYR A 84 4.33 3.70 9.08
C TYR A 84 4.41 4.72 7.96
N PHE A 85 3.60 4.52 6.92
CA PHE A 85 3.52 5.41 5.77
C PHE A 85 2.06 5.62 5.36
N CYS A 86 1.78 6.77 4.76
CA CYS A 86 0.45 7.13 4.27
C CYS A 86 0.46 7.24 2.75
N CYS A 87 -0.60 6.76 2.12
CA CYS A 87 -0.87 6.91 0.70
C CYS A 87 -2.38 7.10 0.44
N THR A 88 -2.72 7.73 -0.68
CA THR A 88 -4.05 8.29 -0.95
C THR A 88 -4.86 7.49 -1.96
N ASP A 89 -4.26 6.50 -2.60
CA ASP A 89 -4.89 5.67 -3.63
C ASP A 89 -4.07 4.41 -3.87
N LEU A 90 -4.66 3.45 -4.58
CA LEU A 90 -4.08 2.13 -4.79
C LEU A 90 -2.71 2.19 -5.49
N ASP A 91 -2.53 3.08 -6.46
CA ASP A 91 -1.33 3.14 -7.28
C ASP A 91 -0.20 3.88 -6.54
N SER A 92 -0.50 4.98 -5.84
CA SER A 92 0.46 5.65 -4.97
C SER A 92 0.96 4.73 -3.86
N CYS A 93 0.06 3.92 -3.26
CA CYS A 93 0.44 2.92 -2.26
C CYS A 93 1.36 1.82 -2.81
N LYS A 94 1.12 1.35 -4.03
CA LYS A 94 1.98 0.34 -4.68
C LYS A 94 3.35 0.92 -5.03
N GLY A 95 3.38 2.15 -5.56
CA GLY A 95 4.61 2.87 -5.89
C GLY A 95 5.46 3.11 -4.64
N GLN A 96 4.85 3.62 -3.57
CA GLN A 96 5.53 3.86 -2.29
C GLN A 96 6.12 2.58 -1.71
N ARG A 97 5.35 1.48 -1.62
CA ARG A 97 5.87 0.18 -1.15
C ARG A 97 7.05 -0.28 -1.99
N THR A 98 6.93 -0.24 -3.31
CA THR A 98 7.99 -0.68 -4.22
C THR A 98 9.27 0.14 -4.00
N ALA A 99 9.15 1.46 -3.86
CA ALA A 99 10.28 2.33 -3.57
C ALA A 99 10.93 2.02 -2.19
N LEU A 100 10.13 1.73 -1.17
CA LEU A 100 10.64 1.36 0.17
C LEU A 100 11.45 0.06 0.12
N PHE A 101 10.93 -0.97 -0.56
CA PHE A 101 11.58 -2.28 -0.66
C PHE A 101 12.73 -2.33 -1.68
N MET A 102 12.80 -1.41 -2.64
CA MET A 102 13.93 -1.28 -3.56
C MET A 102 15.02 -0.31 -3.07
N GLY A 103 14.70 0.55 -2.11
CA GLY A 103 15.61 1.55 -1.56
C GLY A 103 15.95 1.27 -0.11
N ILE A 104 15.13 1.81 0.80
CA ILE A 104 15.40 1.90 2.24
C ILE A 104 15.53 0.53 2.91
N LEU A 105 14.75 -0.46 2.49
CA LEU A 105 14.76 -1.81 3.06
C LEU A 105 15.60 -2.82 2.26
N ALA A 106 16.18 -2.41 1.13
CA ALA A 106 16.94 -3.30 0.24
C ALA A 106 18.40 -3.55 0.70
N GLY A 107 18.87 -2.82 1.72
CA GLY A 107 20.28 -2.77 2.12
C GLY A 107 20.55 -3.10 3.59
N GLY A 108 19.68 -3.87 4.25
CA GLY A 108 19.91 -4.44 5.59
C GLY A 108 20.48 -5.84 5.52
#